data_AF-K0EQ04-F1
#
_entry.id   AF-K0EQ04-F1
#
_cell.length_a   1.000
_cell.length_b   1.000
_cell.length_c   1.000
_cell.angle_alpha   90.00
_cell.angle_beta   90.00
_cell.angle_gamma   90.00
#
_symmetry.space_group_name_H-M   'P 1'
#
loop_
_entity.id
_entity.type
_entity.pdbx_description
1 polymer ?
#
loop_
_entity_poly.entity_id
_entity_poly.type
_entity_poly.pdbx_seq_one_letter_code
_entity_poly.pdbx_strand_id
1 'polypeptide(L)'
;MITGRWLLIETLGHVDTWSLLAVGTAPREWKSFQRAVSTRLQPFIAAAYTGGTVIDQELPQSRHDWSGQHLRAVPLHGPDGRVHAVRLWVGGAEPPEPVGVAAFSVDARNRRIEALSYDLGANFDNEHNIWIGAESFEIIERFDGALELVATLARSTPGARWLDTATVRARTGPRTLLLAAHNPDENRYHWLGLAVDVTESVAPQRKSFEAATLDLLRGAQPNLYLAIVDLAQVRLIRWVTEPVPELRWGRGIDERTVPHPADRGRIVAARDEIRSGVERVTLTGVRLATDSGDWLVADLEASPLPGGTAGAAVPEFALVQLDLPAQPA
;
A
#
# COMPACT_ATOMS: atom_id res chain seq x y z
N MET A 1 12.21 1.60 -29.52
CA MET A 1 12.12 0.70 -28.34
C MET A 1 13.16 1.19 -27.33
N ILE A 2 12.90 1.09 -26.02
CA ILE A 2 13.85 1.56 -25.01
C ILE A 2 14.89 0.44 -24.78
N THR A 3 16.14 0.68 -25.18
CA THR A 3 17.28 -0.19 -24.92
C THR A 3 18.19 0.41 -23.85
N GLY A 4 19.05 -0.40 -23.24
CA GLY A 4 20.03 0.01 -22.23
C GLY A 4 19.45 0.36 -20.86
N ARG A 5 18.14 0.18 -20.65
CA ARG A 5 17.48 0.39 -19.35
C ARG A 5 16.55 -0.79 -19.03
N TRP A 6 16.41 -1.08 -17.75
CA TRP A 6 15.40 -2.03 -17.27
C TRP A 6 13.99 -1.46 -17.49
N LEU A 7 13.09 -2.33 -17.95
CA LEU A 7 11.65 -2.10 -18.03
C LEU A 7 10.99 -3.01 -17.00
N LEU A 8 10.17 -2.44 -16.12
CA LEU A 8 9.36 -3.23 -15.19
C LEU A 8 7.93 -3.33 -15.70
N ILE A 9 7.49 -4.54 -16.04
CA ILE A 9 6.20 -4.80 -16.65
C ILE A 9 5.36 -5.60 -15.67
N GLU A 10 4.25 -5.03 -15.22
CA GLU A 10 3.24 -5.69 -14.40
C GLU A 10 2.46 -6.71 -15.25
N THR A 11 2.27 -7.90 -14.69
CA THR A 11 1.70 -9.07 -15.38
C THR A 11 0.51 -9.69 -14.64
N LEU A 12 -0.18 -8.93 -13.78
CA LEU A 12 -1.30 -9.44 -12.97
C LEU A 12 -2.60 -9.47 -13.77
N GLY A 13 -2.73 -8.62 -14.80
CA GLY A 13 -3.85 -8.65 -15.75
C GLY A 13 -3.71 -9.68 -16.88
N HIS A 14 -4.69 -9.67 -17.78
CA HIS A 14 -4.58 -10.36 -19.06
C HIS A 14 -3.40 -9.81 -19.87
N VAL A 15 -2.79 -10.64 -20.71
CA VAL A 15 -1.56 -10.32 -21.45
C VAL A 15 -1.68 -9.06 -22.34
N ASP A 16 -2.87 -8.76 -22.84
CA ASP A 16 -3.17 -7.56 -23.62
C ASP A 16 -3.31 -6.29 -22.77
N THR A 17 -3.47 -6.44 -21.46
CA THR A 17 -3.61 -5.36 -20.47
C THR A 17 -2.35 -5.09 -19.64
N TRP A 18 -1.30 -5.90 -19.80
CA TRP A 18 -0.03 -5.72 -19.11
C TRP A 18 0.54 -4.32 -19.29
N SER A 19 1.16 -3.82 -18.22
CA SER A 19 1.48 -2.40 -18.11
C SER A 19 2.91 -2.19 -17.64
N LEU A 20 3.58 -1.21 -18.24
CA LEU A 20 4.89 -0.74 -17.83
C LEU A 20 4.72 0.17 -16.60
N LEU A 21 5.35 -0.21 -15.48
CA LEU A 21 5.36 0.56 -14.23
C LEU A 21 6.60 1.45 -14.08
N ALA A 22 7.74 1.04 -14.63
CA ALA A 22 8.98 1.81 -14.53
C ALA A 22 9.93 1.59 -15.71
N VAL A 23 10.75 2.60 -16.01
CA VAL A 23 11.89 2.56 -16.93
C VAL A 23 13.14 3.01 -16.17
N GLY A 24 14.00 2.08 -15.80
CA GLY A 24 14.98 2.29 -14.73
C GLY A 24 14.23 2.63 -13.45
N THR A 25 14.54 3.78 -12.85
CA THR A 25 13.86 4.30 -11.66
C THR A 25 12.68 5.23 -11.98
N ALA A 26 12.46 5.56 -13.26
CA ALA A 26 11.43 6.54 -13.66
C ALA A 26 10.04 5.87 -13.73
N PRO A 27 9.05 6.33 -12.95
CA PRO A 27 7.72 5.73 -12.95
C PRO A 27 6.97 5.96 -14.27
N ARG A 28 6.02 5.05 -14.54
CA ARG A 28 5.12 5.06 -15.68
C ARG A 28 3.73 4.67 -15.21
N GLU A 29 2.76 5.57 -15.39
CA GLU A 29 1.38 5.37 -14.98
C GLU A 29 0.66 4.44 -15.96
N TRP A 30 0.68 3.13 -15.68
CA TRP A 30 -0.05 2.11 -16.44
C TRP A 30 0.13 2.16 -17.95
N LYS A 31 1.34 2.52 -18.42
CA LYS A 31 1.58 2.67 -19.85
C LYS A 31 1.59 1.29 -20.49
N SER A 32 0.79 1.08 -21.52
CA SER A 32 0.75 -0.20 -22.26
C SER A 32 2.15 -0.70 -22.62
N PHE A 33 2.49 -1.92 -22.19
CA PHE A 33 3.80 -2.50 -22.47
C PHE A 33 4.00 -2.72 -23.99
N GLN A 34 2.93 -3.01 -24.72
CA GLN A 34 2.95 -3.23 -26.18
C GLN A 34 3.42 -1.99 -26.95
N ARG A 35 3.21 -0.79 -26.39
CA ARG A 35 3.70 0.47 -26.97
C ARG A 35 5.17 0.73 -26.67
N ALA A 36 5.71 0.14 -25.59
CA ALA A 36 7.09 0.34 -25.16
C ALA A 36 8.04 -0.75 -25.70
N VAL A 37 7.53 -1.97 -25.85
CA VAL A 37 8.29 -3.16 -26.22
C VAL A 37 7.95 -3.59 -27.64
N SER A 38 8.98 -3.78 -28.46
CA SER A 38 8.86 -4.31 -29.83
C SER A 38 8.06 -5.62 -29.83
N THR A 39 7.11 -5.77 -30.76
CA THR A 39 6.30 -6.99 -30.91
C THR A 39 7.14 -8.26 -31.02
N ARG A 40 8.35 -8.18 -31.58
CA ARG A 40 9.28 -9.34 -31.67
C ARG A 40 9.88 -9.76 -30.33
N LEU A 41 9.88 -8.88 -29.33
CA LEU A 41 10.42 -9.16 -28.00
C LEU A 41 9.35 -9.58 -26.99
N GLN A 42 8.07 -9.30 -27.28
CA GLN A 42 6.95 -9.68 -26.41
C GLN A 42 6.88 -11.20 -26.12
N PRO A 43 7.19 -12.11 -27.07
CA PRO A 43 7.24 -13.54 -26.78
C PRO A 43 8.23 -13.92 -25.66
N PHE A 44 9.33 -13.20 -25.49
CA PHE A 44 10.27 -13.47 -24.39
C PHE A 44 9.69 -13.08 -23.03
N ILE A 45 8.94 -11.97 -22.97
CA ILE A 45 8.23 -11.60 -21.74
C ILE A 45 7.18 -12.66 -21.41
N ALA A 46 6.38 -13.07 -22.40
CA ALA A 46 5.37 -14.11 -22.22
C ALA A 46 5.97 -15.46 -21.80
N ALA A 47 7.12 -15.83 -22.35
CA ALA A 47 7.82 -17.05 -21.98
C ALA A 47 8.41 -16.98 -20.55
N ALA A 48 9.00 -15.85 -20.14
CA ALA A 48 9.49 -15.66 -18.77
C ALA A 48 8.34 -15.69 -17.75
N TYR A 49 7.20 -15.08 -18.09
CA TYR A 49 5.97 -15.12 -17.30
C TYR A 49 5.41 -16.55 -17.17
N THR A 50 5.23 -17.25 -18.29
CA THR A 50 4.61 -18.59 -18.31
C THR A 50 5.52 -19.64 -17.68
N GLY A 51 6.83 -19.54 -17.91
CA GLY A 51 7.81 -20.48 -17.37
C GLY A 51 8.21 -20.19 -15.92
N GLY A 52 8.03 -18.97 -15.41
CA GLY A 52 8.53 -18.56 -14.10
C GLY A 52 10.06 -18.59 -14.01
N THR A 53 10.77 -18.63 -15.13
CA THR A 53 12.24 -18.72 -15.19
C THR A 53 12.85 -17.56 -15.96
N VAL A 54 14.08 -17.22 -15.59
CA VAL A 54 14.87 -16.21 -16.31
C VAL A 54 15.13 -16.66 -17.74
N ILE A 55 14.96 -15.74 -18.69
CA ILE A 55 15.41 -15.89 -20.08
C ILE A 55 16.58 -14.95 -20.29
N ASP A 56 17.70 -15.51 -20.71
CA ASP A 56 18.96 -14.77 -20.85
C ASP A 56 19.67 -15.24 -22.13
N GLN A 57 19.65 -14.42 -23.18
CA GLN A 57 20.15 -14.82 -24.50
C GLN A 57 20.50 -13.66 -25.42
N GLU A 58 21.38 -13.93 -26.38
CA GLU A 58 21.67 -13.01 -27.48
C GLU A 58 20.50 -12.99 -28.49
N LEU A 59 20.08 -11.80 -28.91
CA LEU A 59 19.04 -11.63 -29.91
C LEU A 59 19.59 -11.86 -31.32
N PRO A 60 18.80 -12.47 -32.20
CA PRO A 60 19.23 -12.74 -33.57
C PRO A 60 19.49 -11.44 -34.33
N GLN A 61 20.39 -11.53 -35.30
CA GLN A 61 20.67 -10.43 -36.23
C GLN A 61 19.39 -10.04 -36.98
N SER A 62 19.12 -8.74 -37.06
CA SER A 62 17.95 -8.17 -37.70
C SER A 62 18.18 -6.70 -38.10
N ARG A 63 17.20 -6.09 -38.77
CA ARG A 63 17.24 -4.66 -39.12
C ARG A 63 16.85 -3.71 -37.97
N HIS A 64 16.56 -4.23 -36.78
CA HIS A 64 16.08 -3.44 -35.64
C HIS A 64 17.23 -3.03 -34.74
N ASP A 65 17.06 -1.94 -34.00
CA ASP A 65 18.10 -1.38 -33.10
C ASP A 65 18.62 -2.36 -32.03
N TRP A 66 17.84 -3.38 -31.70
CA TRP A 66 18.19 -4.45 -30.74
C TRP A 66 18.91 -5.64 -31.36
N SER A 67 19.21 -5.59 -32.66
CA SER A 67 19.92 -6.65 -33.36
C SER A 67 21.26 -6.98 -32.70
N GLY A 68 21.51 -8.26 -32.44
CA GLY A 68 22.75 -8.72 -31.81
C GLY A 68 22.95 -8.22 -30.38
N GLN A 69 21.93 -7.61 -29.75
CA GLN A 69 21.99 -7.24 -28.35
C GLN A 69 21.60 -8.42 -27.47
N HIS A 70 22.07 -8.38 -26.24
CA HIS A 70 21.70 -9.35 -25.22
C HIS A 70 20.34 -8.96 -24.62
N LEU A 71 19.46 -9.94 -24.45
CA LEU A 71 18.16 -9.79 -23.80
C LEU A 71 18.16 -10.57 -22.50
N ARG A 72 17.66 -9.92 -21.44
CA ARG A 72 17.41 -10.56 -20.16
C ARG A 72 15.97 -10.25 -19.70
N ALA A 73 15.19 -11.30 -19.50
CA ALA A 73 13.84 -11.22 -18.94
C ALA A 73 13.79 -12.01 -17.62
N VAL A 74 13.48 -11.32 -16.52
CA VAL A 74 13.50 -11.88 -15.16
C VAL A 74 12.08 -11.81 -14.56
N PRO A 75 11.42 -12.95 -14.32
CA PRO A 75 10.14 -12.97 -13.63
C PRO A 75 10.30 -12.64 -12.14
N LEU A 76 9.41 -11.81 -11.62
CA LEU A 76 9.31 -11.47 -10.20
C LEU A 76 8.09 -12.17 -9.61
N HIS A 77 8.33 -13.05 -8.64
CA HIS A 77 7.29 -13.85 -8.01
C HIS A 77 6.70 -13.12 -6.80
N GLY A 78 5.40 -13.24 -6.63
CA GLY A 78 4.69 -12.80 -5.44
C GLY A 78 4.71 -13.84 -4.32
N PRO A 79 4.17 -13.48 -3.13
CA PRO A 79 4.03 -14.40 -2.00
C PRO A 79 3.24 -15.68 -2.32
N ASP A 80 2.31 -15.60 -3.28
CA ASP A 80 1.49 -16.73 -3.73
C ASP A 80 2.19 -17.61 -4.78
N GLY A 81 3.44 -17.31 -5.13
CA GLY A 81 4.22 -18.00 -6.15
C GLY A 81 3.85 -17.63 -7.59
N ARG A 82 2.88 -16.74 -7.83
CA ARG A 82 2.56 -16.26 -9.18
C ARG A 82 3.56 -15.19 -9.63
N VAL A 83 3.79 -15.08 -10.93
CA VAL A 83 4.62 -14.01 -11.50
C VAL A 83 3.83 -12.70 -11.49
N HIS A 84 4.25 -11.76 -10.64
CA HIS A 84 3.63 -10.44 -10.54
C HIS A 84 4.13 -9.46 -11.61
N ALA A 85 5.38 -9.62 -12.01
CA ALA A 85 6.01 -8.77 -13.01
C ALA A 85 7.09 -9.51 -13.78
N VAL A 86 7.49 -8.92 -14.91
CA VAL A 86 8.73 -9.27 -15.61
C VAL A 86 9.59 -8.03 -15.74
N ARG A 87 10.84 -8.11 -15.31
CA ARG A 87 11.88 -7.14 -15.66
C ARG A 87 12.47 -7.51 -17.00
N LEU A 88 12.49 -6.57 -17.95
CA LEU A 88 13.11 -6.74 -19.26
C LEU A 88 14.27 -5.76 -19.43
N TRP A 89 15.42 -6.25 -19.88
CA TRP A 89 16.52 -5.42 -20.34
C TRP A 89 17.04 -5.93 -21.68
N VAL A 90 17.46 -4.99 -22.53
CA VAL A 90 18.07 -5.28 -23.83
C VAL A 90 19.25 -4.32 -24.05
N GLY A 91 20.45 -4.84 -24.27
CA GLY A 91 21.66 -4.03 -24.48
C GLY A 91 22.90 -4.84 -24.85
N GLY A 92 24.00 -4.16 -25.20
CA GLY A 92 25.24 -4.80 -25.66
C GLY A 92 26.33 -4.98 -24.61
N ALA A 93 26.11 -4.55 -23.37
CA ALA A 93 27.05 -4.68 -22.24
C ALA A 93 26.35 -5.36 -21.07
N GLU A 94 27.03 -5.62 -19.95
CA GLU A 94 26.36 -6.15 -18.75
C GLU A 94 25.19 -5.21 -18.34
N PRO A 95 24.00 -5.75 -18.00
CA PRO A 95 22.90 -4.93 -17.52
C PRO A 95 23.30 -4.12 -16.27
N PRO A 96 22.84 -2.88 -16.13
CA PRO A 96 22.98 -2.14 -14.88
C PRO A 96 22.21 -2.85 -13.75
N GLU A 97 22.47 -2.50 -12.50
CA GLU A 97 21.67 -3.01 -11.38
C GLU A 97 20.19 -2.65 -11.57
N PRO A 98 19.25 -3.63 -11.43
CA PRO A 98 17.84 -3.35 -11.57
C PRO A 98 17.32 -2.49 -10.42
N VAL A 99 16.24 -1.74 -10.69
CA VAL A 99 15.52 -1.00 -9.65
C VAL A 99 14.95 -1.96 -8.62
N GLY A 100 15.02 -1.61 -7.32
CA GLY A 100 14.49 -2.43 -6.25
C GLY A 100 12.97 -2.60 -6.36
N VAL A 101 12.47 -3.83 -6.21
CA VAL A 101 11.04 -4.17 -6.29
C VAL A 101 10.67 -5.17 -5.19
N ALA A 102 9.53 -4.99 -4.54
CA ALA A 102 8.88 -5.99 -3.71
C ALA A 102 7.54 -6.36 -4.33
N ALA A 103 7.24 -7.66 -4.40
CA ALA A 103 5.91 -8.14 -4.76
C ALA A 103 5.08 -8.37 -3.49
N PHE A 104 3.80 -7.98 -3.50
CA PHE A 104 2.92 -8.15 -2.35
C PHE A 104 1.54 -8.66 -2.72
N SER A 105 0.88 -9.31 -1.77
CA SER A 105 -0.54 -9.67 -1.83
C SER A 105 -1.29 -8.98 -0.69
N VAL A 106 -2.56 -8.66 -0.90
CA VAL A 106 -3.44 -8.08 0.10
C VAL A 106 -4.73 -8.87 0.16
N ASP A 107 -5.08 -9.33 1.36
CA ASP A 107 -6.44 -9.69 1.72
C ASP A 107 -7.11 -8.44 2.30
N ALA A 108 -7.93 -7.76 1.50
CA ALA A 108 -8.61 -6.53 1.90
C ALA A 108 -9.71 -6.76 2.96
N ARG A 109 -10.22 -7.99 3.10
CA ARG A 109 -11.24 -8.33 4.12
C ARG A 109 -10.61 -8.42 5.51
N ASN A 110 -9.43 -9.03 5.57
CA ASN A 110 -8.65 -9.16 6.80
C ASN A 110 -7.65 -8.00 6.98
N ARG A 111 -7.47 -7.16 5.95
CA ARG A 111 -6.45 -6.11 5.82
C ARG A 111 -5.06 -6.64 6.14
N ARG A 112 -4.74 -7.80 5.58
CA ARG A 112 -3.44 -8.44 5.71
C ARG A 112 -2.66 -8.18 4.43
N ILE A 113 -1.47 -7.62 4.57
CA ILE A 113 -0.51 -7.43 3.48
C ILE A 113 0.63 -8.43 3.72
N GLU A 114 0.97 -9.19 2.69
CA GLU A 114 2.15 -10.05 2.70
C GLU A 114 3.06 -9.63 1.56
N ALA A 115 4.33 -9.36 1.82
CA ALA A 115 5.28 -8.89 0.81
C ALA A 115 6.59 -9.69 0.83
N LEU A 116 7.17 -9.84 -0.35
CA LEU A 116 8.51 -10.38 -0.55
C LEU A 116 9.48 -9.22 -0.81
N SER A 117 10.18 -8.78 0.24
CA SER A 117 11.07 -7.60 0.22
C SER A 117 12.46 -7.87 -0.35
N TYR A 118 12.82 -9.12 -0.67
CA TYR A 118 14.22 -9.52 -0.92
C TYR A 118 14.87 -8.78 -2.10
N ASP A 119 14.08 -8.29 -3.04
CA ASP A 119 14.52 -7.60 -4.24
C ASP A 119 14.31 -6.07 -4.15
N LEU A 120 13.83 -5.55 -3.02
CA LEU A 120 13.66 -4.12 -2.76
C LEU A 120 14.98 -3.45 -2.34
N GLY A 121 15.96 -4.24 -1.91
CA GLY A 121 17.32 -3.80 -1.57
C GLY A 121 17.55 -3.56 -0.08
N ALA A 122 18.82 -3.34 0.30
CA ALA A 122 19.29 -3.31 1.68
C ALA A 122 18.72 -2.16 2.54
N ASN A 123 18.06 -1.17 1.93
CA ASN A 123 17.47 -0.03 2.65
C ASN A 123 16.24 -0.43 3.48
N PHE A 124 15.56 -1.51 3.10
CA PHE A 124 14.30 -1.95 3.69
C PHE A 124 14.53 -3.06 4.70
N ASP A 125 13.63 -3.20 5.68
CA ASP A 125 13.67 -4.32 6.61
C ASP A 125 13.20 -5.59 5.88
N ASN A 126 14.00 -6.64 5.94
CA ASN A 126 13.75 -7.90 5.26
C ASN A 126 13.09 -8.92 6.20
N GLU A 127 13.09 -8.67 7.51
CA GLU A 127 12.57 -9.61 8.51
C GLU A 127 11.06 -9.51 8.65
N HIS A 128 10.50 -8.33 8.41
CA HIS A 128 9.06 -8.09 8.47
C HIS A 128 8.44 -8.18 7.07
N ASN A 129 7.63 -9.21 6.86
CA ASN A 129 7.01 -9.53 5.56
C ASN A 129 5.48 -9.53 5.60
N ILE A 130 4.88 -9.35 6.78
CA ILE A 130 3.44 -9.44 6.99
C ILE A 130 3.02 -8.24 7.83
N TRP A 131 2.10 -7.44 7.31
CA TRP A 131 1.50 -6.33 8.04
C TRP A 131 -0.01 -6.54 8.15
N ILE A 132 -0.59 -6.17 9.30
CA ILE A 132 -2.04 -6.21 9.48
C ILE A 132 -2.61 -4.83 9.83
N GLY A 133 -3.63 -4.43 9.08
CA GLY A 133 -4.42 -3.23 9.36
C GLY A 133 -3.57 -1.98 9.36
N ALA A 134 -3.62 -1.24 10.46
CA ALA A 134 -2.90 0.02 10.62
C ALA A 134 -1.37 -0.09 10.68
N GLU A 135 -0.84 -1.29 10.95
CA GLU A 135 0.62 -1.52 11.09
C GLU A 135 1.40 -1.14 9.84
N SER A 136 0.84 -1.34 8.64
CA SER A 136 1.52 -0.97 7.39
C SER A 136 1.79 0.52 7.26
N PHE A 137 1.04 1.37 7.98
CA PHE A 137 1.23 2.82 7.96
C PHE A 137 2.32 3.30 8.93
N GLU A 138 2.83 2.44 9.82
CA GLU A 138 3.89 2.83 10.76
C GLU A 138 5.18 3.19 10.03
N ILE A 139 5.51 2.51 8.94
CA ILE A 139 6.71 2.79 8.14
C ILE A 139 6.53 3.96 7.17
N ILE A 140 5.31 4.47 7.03
CA ILE A 140 4.97 5.51 6.06
C ILE A 140 5.19 6.89 6.69
N GLU A 141 5.97 7.72 6.00
CA GLU A 141 6.18 9.12 6.38
C GLU A 141 5.16 10.04 5.72
N ARG A 142 4.85 9.78 4.44
CA ARG A 142 3.80 10.48 3.70
C ARG A 142 3.17 9.58 2.65
N PHE A 143 1.84 9.60 2.58
CA PHE A 143 1.08 8.87 1.57
C PHE A 143 -0.29 9.53 1.38
N ASP A 144 -0.37 10.43 0.41
CA ASP A 144 -1.55 11.28 0.21
C ASP A 144 -2.75 10.44 -0.29
N GLY A 145 -2.50 9.43 -1.13
CA GLY A 145 -3.51 8.46 -1.59
C GLY A 145 -3.87 7.36 -0.58
N ALA A 146 -3.48 7.45 0.70
CA ALA A 146 -3.73 6.40 1.69
C ALA A 146 -5.21 6.01 1.83
N LEU A 147 -6.10 7.01 1.88
CA LEU A 147 -7.54 6.77 2.02
C LEU A 147 -8.16 6.27 0.72
N GLU A 148 -7.67 6.76 -0.42
CA GLU A 148 -8.07 6.27 -1.74
C GLU A 148 -7.67 4.80 -1.89
N LEU A 149 -6.46 4.41 -1.47
CA LEU A 149 -6.03 3.01 -1.45
C LEU A 149 -7.00 2.17 -0.62
N VAL A 150 -7.25 2.56 0.62
CA VAL A 150 -8.14 1.79 1.53
C VAL A 150 -9.55 1.68 0.95
N ALA A 151 -10.09 2.77 0.41
CA ALA A 151 -11.39 2.76 -0.25
C ALA A 151 -11.37 1.81 -1.45
N THR A 152 -10.36 1.92 -2.30
CA THR A 152 -10.20 1.11 -3.51
C THR A 152 -10.13 -0.38 -3.17
N LEU A 153 -9.27 -0.77 -2.22
CA LEU A 153 -9.12 -2.16 -1.79
C LEU A 153 -10.41 -2.72 -1.17
N ALA A 154 -11.13 -1.91 -0.38
CA ALA A 154 -12.32 -2.37 0.34
C ALA A 154 -13.62 -2.31 -0.48
N ARG A 155 -13.69 -1.44 -1.50
CA ARG A 155 -14.95 -1.06 -2.17
C ARG A 155 -14.99 -1.34 -3.68
N SER A 156 -13.87 -1.60 -4.33
CA SER A 156 -13.87 -1.82 -5.80
C SER A 156 -14.44 -3.17 -6.24
N THR A 157 -14.62 -3.27 -7.56
CA THR A 157 -15.01 -4.46 -8.31
C THR A 157 -13.78 -5.24 -8.81
N PRO A 158 -13.95 -6.53 -9.14
CA PRO A 158 -12.98 -7.32 -9.91
C PRO A 158 -12.38 -6.57 -11.11
N GLY A 159 -11.07 -6.72 -11.32
CA GLY A 159 -10.31 -6.05 -12.39
C GLY A 159 -9.88 -4.61 -12.08
N ALA A 160 -10.18 -4.09 -10.89
CA ALA A 160 -9.75 -2.76 -10.50
C ALA A 160 -8.22 -2.67 -10.34
N ARG A 161 -7.68 -1.49 -10.64
CA ARG A 161 -6.26 -1.15 -10.52
C ARG A 161 -6.10 0.13 -9.74
N TRP A 162 -5.01 0.23 -8.99
CA TRP A 162 -4.67 1.40 -8.19
C TRP A 162 -3.15 1.66 -8.25
N LEU A 163 -2.76 2.92 -8.35
CA LEU A 163 -1.37 3.32 -8.43
C LEU A 163 -1.17 4.68 -7.78
N ASP A 164 -0.19 4.77 -6.89
CA ASP A 164 0.29 6.04 -6.34
C ASP A 164 1.71 5.88 -5.79
N THR A 165 2.27 6.94 -5.24
CA THR A 165 3.56 6.95 -4.56
C THR A 165 3.39 7.18 -3.06
N ALA A 166 4.25 6.53 -2.28
CA ALA A 166 4.37 6.74 -0.84
C ALA A 166 5.82 7.01 -0.46
N THR A 167 6.02 7.96 0.46
CA THR A 167 7.31 8.15 1.12
C THR A 167 7.35 7.30 2.38
N VAL A 168 8.34 6.41 2.46
CA VAL A 168 8.54 5.49 3.57
C VAL A 168 9.86 5.77 4.28
N ARG A 169 9.91 5.49 5.57
CA ARG A 169 11.15 5.52 6.35
C ARG A 169 11.95 4.26 6.01
N ALA A 170 13.21 4.44 5.65
CA ALA A 170 14.15 3.37 5.41
C ALA A 170 15.44 3.59 6.20
N ARG A 171 16.32 2.57 6.26
CA ARG A 171 17.54 2.61 7.09
C ARG A 171 18.50 3.75 6.73
N THR A 172 18.55 4.13 5.45
CA THR A 172 19.43 5.18 4.91
C THR A 172 18.75 6.55 4.78
N GLY A 173 17.51 6.67 5.27
CA GLY A 173 16.68 7.86 5.14
C GLY A 173 15.38 7.59 4.38
N PRO A 174 14.55 8.62 4.16
CA PRO A 174 13.28 8.46 3.44
C PRO A 174 13.48 7.98 2.00
N ARG A 175 12.59 7.10 1.53
CA ARG A 175 12.57 6.58 0.15
C ARG A 175 11.17 6.72 -0.45
N THR A 176 11.09 6.88 -1.77
CA THR A 176 9.82 6.93 -2.50
C THR A 176 9.54 5.58 -3.15
N LEU A 177 8.43 4.96 -2.76
CA LEU A 177 7.91 3.75 -3.38
C LEU A 177 6.75 4.10 -4.31
N LEU A 178 6.80 3.62 -5.56
CA LEU A 178 5.62 3.49 -6.42
C LEU A 178 4.89 2.21 -6.01
N LEU A 179 3.65 2.34 -5.59
CA LEU A 179 2.79 1.24 -5.16
C LEU A 179 1.77 1.00 -6.26
N ALA A 180 1.80 -0.18 -6.88
CA ALA A 180 0.84 -0.62 -7.88
C ALA A 180 0.06 -1.83 -7.35
N ALA A 181 -1.27 -1.76 -7.36
CA ALA A 181 -2.14 -2.84 -6.94
C ALA A 181 -3.17 -3.17 -8.02
N HIS A 182 -3.48 -4.46 -8.16
CA HIS A 182 -4.45 -4.99 -9.12
C HIS A 182 -5.28 -6.08 -8.41
N ASN A 183 -6.58 -6.11 -8.66
CA ASN A 183 -7.46 -7.20 -8.29
C ASN A 183 -7.71 -8.11 -9.49
N PRO A 184 -6.90 -9.17 -9.70
CA PRO A 184 -6.94 -9.97 -10.92
C PRO A 184 -8.05 -11.02 -10.92
N ASP A 185 -8.59 -11.36 -9.75
CA ASP A 185 -9.49 -12.48 -9.55
C ASP A 185 -10.94 -12.00 -9.34
N GLU A 186 -11.92 -12.90 -9.49
CA GLU A 186 -13.33 -12.63 -9.15
C GLU A 186 -13.53 -12.29 -7.67
N ASN A 187 -12.61 -12.73 -6.81
CA ASN A 187 -12.61 -12.33 -5.40
C ASN A 187 -12.12 -10.88 -5.25
N ARG A 188 -13.06 -9.96 -5.10
CA ARG A 188 -12.82 -8.52 -4.90
C ARG A 188 -11.88 -8.14 -3.74
N TYR A 189 -11.68 -9.05 -2.78
CA TYR A 189 -10.82 -8.79 -1.62
C TYR A 189 -9.38 -9.24 -1.82
N HIS A 190 -9.07 -9.95 -2.92
CA HIS A 190 -7.73 -10.47 -3.17
C HIS A 190 -6.97 -9.57 -4.15
N TRP A 191 -6.04 -8.79 -3.63
CA TRP A 191 -5.23 -7.90 -4.44
C TRP A 191 -3.79 -8.39 -4.50
N LEU A 192 -3.16 -8.14 -5.64
CA LEU A 192 -1.75 -8.38 -5.87
C LEU A 192 -1.10 -7.05 -6.26
N GLY A 193 0.19 -6.91 -6.00
CA GLY A 193 0.86 -5.67 -6.29
C GLY A 193 2.36 -5.73 -6.26
N LEU A 194 2.93 -4.55 -6.53
CA LEU A 194 4.36 -4.27 -6.64
C LEU A 194 4.65 -2.94 -5.93
N ALA A 195 5.67 -2.92 -5.09
CA ALA A 195 6.29 -1.73 -4.55
C ALA A 195 7.65 -1.54 -5.22
N VAL A 196 7.86 -0.39 -5.87
CA VAL A 196 9.05 -0.12 -6.68
C VAL A 196 9.80 1.08 -6.11
N ASP A 197 11.09 0.94 -5.82
CA ASP A 197 11.89 2.06 -5.33
C ASP A 197 12.21 3.04 -6.46
N VAL A 198 11.46 4.14 -6.52
CA VAL A 198 11.60 5.19 -7.55
C VAL A 198 12.33 6.42 -7.03
N THR A 199 13.00 6.32 -5.88
CA THR A 199 13.63 7.45 -5.16
C THR A 199 14.53 8.30 -6.04
N GLU A 200 15.31 7.68 -6.93
CA GLU A 200 16.25 8.38 -7.81
C GLU A 200 15.55 9.28 -8.86
N SER A 201 14.31 8.97 -9.22
CA SER A 201 13.51 9.78 -10.16
C SER A 201 12.45 10.62 -9.47
N VAL A 202 12.00 10.24 -8.28
CA VAL A 202 10.98 10.93 -7.50
C VAL A 202 11.49 11.11 -6.08
N ALA A 203 11.92 12.33 -5.77
CA ALA A 203 12.46 12.66 -4.46
C ALA A 203 11.43 12.39 -3.35
N PRO A 204 11.85 11.86 -2.18
CA PRO A 204 10.99 11.66 -1.02
C PRO A 204 10.31 12.97 -0.61
N GLN A 205 9.00 12.90 -0.38
CA GLN A 205 8.22 14.05 0.05
C GLN A 205 8.24 14.14 1.57
N ARG A 206 8.49 15.34 2.09
CA ARG A 206 8.34 15.62 3.52
C ARG A 206 6.87 15.52 3.91
N LYS A 207 6.64 15.30 5.22
CA LYS A 207 5.33 15.46 5.85
C LYS A 207 4.60 16.70 5.33
N SER A 208 3.29 16.56 5.14
CA SER A 208 2.45 17.69 4.74
C SER A 208 2.44 18.77 5.82
N PHE A 209 2.02 19.98 5.45
CA PHE A 209 1.88 21.08 6.40
C PHE A 209 0.89 20.72 7.54
N GLU A 210 -0.20 20.05 7.20
CA GLU A 210 -1.23 19.57 8.12
C GLU A 210 -0.64 18.54 9.09
N ALA A 211 0.13 17.57 8.58
CA ALA A 211 0.81 16.58 9.42
C ALA A 211 1.83 17.24 10.36
N ALA A 212 2.60 18.21 9.89
CA ALA A 212 3.55 18.96 10.73
C ALA A 212 2.83 19.82 11.79
N THR A 213 1.66 20.37 11.47
CA THR A 213 0.83 21.12 12.42
C THR A 213 0.26 20.19 13.50
N LEU A 214 -0.17 18.98 13.12
CA LEU A 214 -0.62 17.97 14.08
C LEU A 214 0.52 17.51 15.01
N ASP A 215 1.74 17.33 14.50
CA ASP A 215 2.92 17.04 15.34
C ASP A 215 3.17 18.17 16.36
N LEU A 216 3.03 19.43 15.96
CA LEU A 216 3.19 20.59 16.87
C LEU A 216 2.07 20.65 17.92
N LEU A 217 0.81 20.43 17.53
CA LEU A 217 -0.33 20.38 18.45
C LEU A 217 -0.17 19.26 19.49
N ARG A 218 0.31 18.08 19.06
CA ARG A 218 0.62 16.96 19.94
C ARG A 218 1.67 17.34 20.99
N GLY A 219 2.71 18.08 20.59
CA GLY A 219 3.73 18.59 21.52
C GLY A 219 3.15 19.48 22.63
N ALA A 220 2.03 20.16 22.36
CA ALA A 220 1.31 20.98 23.35
C ALA A 220 0.24 20.18 24.13
N GLN A 221 -0.22 19.04 23.61
CA GLN A 221 -1.30 18.22 24.17
C GLN A 221 -0.89 16.74 24.19
N PRO A 222 -0.11 16.29 25.19
CA PRO A 222 0.47 14.94 25.19
C PRO A 222 -0.56 13.80 25.27
N ASN A 223 -1.79 14.09 25.70
CA ASN A 223 -2.88 13.12 25.80
C ASN A 223 -3.86 13.17 24.60
N LEU A 224 -3.52 13.91 23.54
CA LEU A 224 -4.33 13.96 22.33
C LEU A 224 -3.99 12.75 21.43
N TYR A 225 -4.92 11.82 21.31
CA TYR A 225 -4.79 10.66 20.44
C TYR A 225 -5.79 10.73 19.30
N LEU A 226 -5.29 10.69 18.06
CA LEU A 226 -6.09 10.80 16.85
C LEU A 226 -5.89 9.57 15.97
N ALA A 227 -7.00 9.01 15.51
CA ALA A 227 -7.06 7.85 14.63
C ALA A 227 -8.00 8.10 13.45
N ILE A 228 -7.68 7.55 12.29
CA ILE A 228 -8.63 7.46 11.18
C ILE A 228 -9.26 6.07 11.19
N VAL A 229 -10.58 6.01 11.07
CA VAL A 229 -11.34 4.76 11.00
C VAL A 229 -12.15 4.67 9.71
N ASP A 230 -12.24 3.47 9.15
CA ASP A 230 -13.15 3.15 8.05
C ASP A 230 -14.56 2.93 8.59
N LEU A 231 -15.51 3.72 8.11
CA LEU A 231 -16.90 3.66 8.51
C LEU A 231 -17.63 2.47 7.88
N ALA A 232 -17.09 1.81 6.85
CA ALA A 232 -17.70 0.61 6.31
C ALA A 232 -17.52 -0.59 7.25
N GLN A 233 -16.32 -0.78 7.79
CA GLN A 233 -15.97 -1.92 8.64
C GLN A 233 -15.86 -1.57 10.14
N VAL A 234 -15.84 -0.28 10.50
CA VAL A 234 -15.51 0.22 11.85
C VAL A 234 -14.17 -0.31 12.32
N ARG A 235 -13.12 -0.02 11.53
CA ARG A 235 -11.76 -0.48 11.82
C ARG A 235 -10.75 0.65 11.68
N LEU A 236 -9.68 0.60 12.47
CA LEU A 236 -8.60 1.56 12.48
C LEU A 236 -7.81 1.48 11.17
N ILE A 237 -7.75 2.56 10.42
CA ILE A 237 -6.93 2.65 9.21
C ILE A 237 -5.51 3.03 9.55
N ARG A 238 -5.33 4.09 10.33
CA ARG A 238 -4.02 4.50 10.83
C ARG A 238 -4.16 5.41 12.04
N TRP A 239 -3.12 5.45 12.83
CA TRP A 239 -2.93 6.54 13.77
C TRP A 239 -2.46 7.81 13.04
N VAL A 240 -2.98 8.94 13.48
CA VAL A 240 -2.58 10.28 13.02
C VAL A 240 -1.53 10.84 13.98
N THR A 241 -1.70 10.59 15.28
CA THR A 241 -0.71 10.80 16.34
C THR A 241 0.04 9.50 16.63
N GLU A 242 0.83 9.46 17.71
CA GLU A 242 1.22 8.15 18.25
C GLU A 242 -0.02 7.35 18.66
N PRO A 243 0.06 6.02 18.59
CA PRO A 243 -0.91 5.13 19.21
C PRO A 243 -1.05 5.33 20.71
N VAL A 244 -2.24 5.04 21.24
CA VAL A 244 -2.47 5.03 22.69
C VAL A 244 -1.57 3.97 23.34
N PRO A 245 -0.78 4.31 24.38
CA PRO A 245 0.01 3.34 25.13
C PRO A 245 -0.85 2.21 25.68
N GLU A 246 -0.33 0.98 25.69
CA GLU A 246 -0.98 -0.24 26.22
C GLU A 246 -2.25 -0.70 25.50
N LEU A 247 -2.86 0.17 24.68
CA LEU A 247 -3.98 -0.19 23.84
C LEU A 247 -3.55 -1.33 22.92
N ARG A 248 -4.42 -2.31 22.78
CA ARG A 248 -4.22 -3.42 21.87
C ARG A 248 -4.51 -2.97 20.44
N TRP A 249 -3.48 -2.86 19.61
CA TRP A 249 -3.61 -2.55 18.17
C TRP A 249 -2.40 -3.08 17.38
N GLY A 250 -2.59 -3.34 16.07
CA GLY A 250 -1.50 -3.81 15.19
C GLY A 250 -1.03 -5.25 15.43
N ARG A 251 0.12 -5.64 14.85
CA ARG A 251 0.87 -6.88 15.13
C ARG A 251 0.04 -8.17 15.14
N GLY A 252 -0.70 -8.42 14.08
CA GLY A 252 -1.48 -9.67 13.96
C GLY A 252 -2.85 -9.62 14.63
N ILE A 253 -3.23 -8.50 15.26
CA ILE A 253 -4.47 -8.41 16.03
C ILE A 253 -5.66 -8.10 15.12
N ASP A 254 -6.73 -8.88 15.33
CA ASP A 254 -8.02 -8.58 14.74
C ASP A 254 -8.65 -7.37 15.43
N GLU A 255 -8.58 -6.21 14.79
CA GLU A 255 -9.10 -4.95 15.33
C GLU A 255 -10.58 -4.98 15.73
N ARG A 256 -11.37 -5.94 15.21
CA ARG A 256 -12.78 -6.13 15.62
C ARG A 256 -12.91 -6.55 17.09
N THR A 257 -11.84 -7.03 17.71
CA THR A 257 -11.82 -7.43 19.12
C THR A 257 -11.41 -6.30 20.05
N VAL A 258 -10.96 -5.16 19.53
CA VAL A 258 -10.48 -4.04 20.35
C VAL A 258 -11.61 -3.40 21.15
N PRO A 259 -12.79 -3.08 20.58
CA PRO A 259 -13.90 -2.59 21.38
C PRO A 259 -14.56 -3.70 22.19
N HIS A 260 -14.86 -3.40 23.47
CA HIS A 260 -15.60 -4.29 24.35
C HIS A 260 -16.94 -4.70 23.71
N PRO A 261 -17.35 -5.99 23.79
CA PRO A 261 -18.57 -6.46 23.13
C PRO A 261 -19.83 -5.65 23.42
N ALA A 262 -20.00 -5.17 24.66
CA ALA A 262 -21.15 -4.35 25.06
C ALA A 262 -21.12 -2.91 24.50
N ASP A 263 -19.96 -2.40 24.10
CA ASP A 263 -19.83 -1.04 23.55
C ASP A 263 -19.96 -1.02 22.01
N ARG A 264 -19.85 -2.18 21.36
CA ARG A 264 -19.96 -2.31 19.88
C ARG A 264 -21.27 -1.77 19.33
N GLY A 265 -22.40 -1.99 20.02
CA GLY A 265 -23.70 -1.46 19.60
C GLY A 265 -23.73 0.07 19.56
N ARG A 266 -23.13 0.73 20.56
CA ARG A 266 -23.03 2.19 20.63
C ARG A 266 -22.10 2.75 19.55
N ILE A 267 -20.99 2.07 19.27
CA ILE A 267 -20.06 2.45 18.20
C ILE A 267 -20.72 2.34 16.82
N VAL A 268 -21.50 1.27 16.59
CA VAL A 268 -22.26 1.08 15.35
C VAL A 268 -23.32 2.18 15.19
N ALA A 269 -24.02 2.56 16.26
CA ALA A 269 -24.96 3.67 16.22
C ALA A 269 -24.26 5.01 15.88
N ALA A 270 -23.11 5.30 16.49
CA ALA A 270 -22.32 6.50 16.16
C ALA A 270 -21.86 6.53 14.71
N ARG A 271 -21.44 5.38 14.16
CA ARG A 271 -21.12 5.26 12.71
C ARG A 271 -22.34 5.62 11.87
N ASP A 272 -23.52 5.12 12.21
CA ASP A 272 -24.75 5.36 11.43
C ASP A 272 -25.18 6.83 11.49
N GLU A 273 -25.02 7.48 12.64
CA GLU A 273 -25.21 8.92 12.80
C GLU A 273 -24.29 9.71 11.86
N ILE A 274 -22.97 9.43 11.85
CA ILE A 274 -22.02 10.09 10.95
C ILE A 274 -22.41 9.87 9.48
N ARG A 275 -22.74 8.63 9.10
CA ARG A 275 -23.16 8.29 7.74
C ARG A 275 -24.48 8.94 7.32
N SER A 276 -25.31 9.34 8.28
CA SER A 276 -26.55 10.08 8.03
C SER A 276 -26.34 11.59 7.89
N GLY A 277 -25.12 12.10 8.13
CA GLY A 277 -24.77 13.51 8.01
C GLY A 277 -24.55 14.24 9.34
N VAL A 278 -24.43 13.51 10.46
CA VAL A 278 -24.04 14.13 11.74
C VAL A 278 -22.54 14.46 11.71
N GLU A 279 -22.20 15.75 11.86
CA GLU A 279 -20.83 16.26 11.77
C GLU A 279 -19.96 15.95 13.00
N ARG A 280 -20.56 15.63 14.13
CA ARG A 280 -19.86 15.29 15.37
C ARG A 280 -20.68 14.34 16.23
N VAL A 281 -20.06 13.24 16.64
CA VAL A 281 -20.64 12.28 17.58
C VAL A 281 -19.69 12.06 18.75
N THR A 282 -20.23 11.97 19.96
CA THR A 282 -19.47 11.72 21.19
C THR A 282 -19.93 10.42 21.84
N LEU A 283 -18.99 9.57 22.24
CA LEU A 283 -19.21 8.33 22.97
C LEU A 283 -18.42 8.37 24.27
N THR A 284 -19.10 8.37 25.40
CA THR A 284 -18.42 8.34 26.71
C THR A 284 -18.24 6.93 27.25
N GLY A 285 -17.12 6.72 27.94
CA GLY A 285 -16.81 5.51 28.70
C GLY A 285 -16.68 4.25 27.82
N VAL A 286 -16.11 4.37 26.62
CA VAL A 286 -15.90 3.24 25.73
C VAL A 286 -14.72 2.41 26.24
N ARG A 287 -14.93 1.10 26.42
CA ARG A 287 -13.88 0.17 26.83
C ARG A 287 -13.16 -0.39 25.61
N LEU A 288 -11.84 -0.22 25.60
CA LEU A 288 -10.92 -0.69 24.57
C LEU A 288 -9.92 -1.67 25.18
N ALA A 289 -9.71 -2.80 24.53
CA ALA A 289 -8.85 -3.86 25.04
C ALA A 289 -7.39 -3.40 25.12
N THR A 290 -6.69 -3.77 26.19
CA THR A 290 -5.24 -3.57 26.33
C THR A 290 -4.47 -4.84 25.98
N ASP A 291 -3.15 -4.73 25.83
CA ASP A 291 -2.26 -5.88 25.62
C ASP A 291 -2.22 -6.83 26.85
N SER A 292 -2.53 -6.33 28.05
CA SER A 292 -2.65 -7.16 29.27
C SER A 292 -3.93 -7.99 29.31
N GLY A 293 -4.89 -7.72 28.43
CA GLY A 293 -6.23 -8.34 28.46
C GLY A 293 -7.26 -7.59 29.32
N ASP A 294 -6.89 -6.43 29.85
CA ASP A 294 -7.79 -5.52 30.57
C ASP A 294 -8.52 -4.57 29.61
N TRP A 295 -9.24 -3.60 30.20
CA TRP A 295 -9.96 -2.57 29.47
C TRP A 295 -9.47 -1.19 29.87
N LEU A 296 -8.95 -0.46 28.88
CA LEU A 296 -8.76 0.97 28.96
C LEU A 296 -10.10 1.66 28.65
N VAL A 297 -10.48 2.65 29.44
CA VAL A 297 -11.70 3.42 29.25
C VAL A 297 -11.34 4.75 28.59
N ALA A 298 -12.01 5.09 27.50
CA ALA A 298 -11.79 6.34 26.77
C ALA A 298 -13.13 6.99 26.40
N ASP A 299 -13.14 8.32 26.39
CA ASP A 299 -14.17 9.10 25.73
C ASP A 299 -13.74 9.30 24.27
N LEU A 300 -14.65 9.08 23.33
CA LEU A 300 -14.39 9.19 21.90
C LEU A 300 -15.18 10.35 21.31
N GLU A 301 -14.53 11.20 20.54
CA GLU A 301 -15.20 12.16 19.65
C GLU A 301 -14.88 11.79 18.20
N ALA A 302 -15.89 11.72 17.36
CA ALA A 302 -15.75 11.34 15.96
C ALA A 302 -16.38 12.38 15.02
N SER A 303 -15.67 12.70 13.94
CA SER A 303 -16.15 13.58 12.87
C SER A 303 -15.88 12.96 11.50
N PRO A 304 -16.76 13.18 10.50
CA PRO A 304 -16.54 12.67 9.15
C PRO A 304 -15.26 13.27 8.55
N LEU A 305 -14.47 12.43 7.90
CA LEU A 305 -13.26 12.84 7.20
C LEU A 305 -13.52 12.82 5.68
N PRO A 306 -13.24 13.91 4.95
CA PRO A 306 -13.32 13.88 3.49
C PRO A 306 -12.22 12.98 2.92
N GLY A 307 -12.54 12.26 1.83
CA GLY A 307 -11.56 11.44 1.08
C GLY A 307 -12.01 10.00 0.85
N GLY A 308 -11.16 9.24 0.16
CA GLY A 308 -11.48 7.90 -0.32
C GLY A 308 -11.96 7.91 -1.75
N THR A 309 -13.20 7.50 -1.96
CA THR A 309 -13.83 7.51 -3.28
C THR A 309 -14.30 8.91 -3.66
N ALA A 310 -13.87 9.41 -4.82
CA ALA A 310 -14.35 10.68 -5.36
C ALA A 310 -15.88 10.64 -5.57
N GLY A 311 -16.60 11.60 -4.97
CA GLY A 311 -18.05 11.70 -5.10
C GLY A 311 -18.86 10.68 -4.28
N ALA A 312 -18.27 10.07 -3.24
CA ALA A 312 -19.00 9.19 -2.33
C ALA A 312 -20.25 9.88 -1.75
N ALA A 313 -21.39 9.19 -1.77
CA ALA A 313 -22.68 9.73 -1.32
C ALA A 313 -22.80 9.86 0.21
N VAL A 314 -21.96 9.14 0.95
CA VAL A 314 -21.87 9.17 2.41
C VAL A 314 -20.41 9.21 2.84
N PRO A 315 -20.09 9.77 4.01
CA PRO A 315 -18.74 9.71 4.57
C PRO A 315 -18.23 8.26 4.64
N GLU A 316 -17.03 8.03 4.12
CA GLU A 316 -16.40 6.71 4.14
C GLU A 316 -15.45 6.52 5.32
N PHE A 317 -14.94 7.61 5.88
CA PHE A 317 -13.98 7.63 6.97
C PHE A 317 -14.40 8.63 8.04
N ALA A 318 -13.91 8.41 9.26
CA ALA A 318 -13.99 9.39 10.33
C ALA A 318 -12.62 9.59 10.99
N LEU A 319 -12.38 10.83 11.42
CA LEU A 319 -11.34 11.13 12.40
C LEU A 319 -11.93 10.88 13.78
N VAL A 320 -11.24 10.11 14.60
CA VAL A 320 -11.62 9.81 15.98
C VAL A 320 -10.55 10.35 16.90
N GLN A 321 -10.96 11.21 17.82
CA GLN A 321 -10.19 11.62 18.98
C GLN A 321 -10.51 10.69 20.14
N LEU A 322 -9.48 10.26 20.85
CA LEU A 322 -9.60 9.49 22.09
C LEU A 322 -9.06 10.34 23.23
N ASP A 323 -9.92 10.62 24.21
CA ASP A 323 -9.55 11.26 25.46
C ASP A 323 -9.53 10.21 26.58
N LEU A 324 -8.36 10.03 27.18
CA LEU A 324 -8.19 9.16 28.34
C LEU A 324 -8.53 9.97 29.60
N PRO A 325 -9.63 9.66 30.32
CA PRO A 325 -9.85 10.27 31.62
C PRO A 325 -8.65 9.94 32.51
N ALA A 326 -8.07 10.97 33.14
CA ALA A 326 -6.94 10.80 34.03
C ALA A 326 -7.27 9.69 35.04
N GLN A 327 -6.41 8.66 35.14
CA GLN A 327 -6.57 7.62 36.13
C GLN A 327 -6.70 8.30 37.50
N PRO A 328 -7.76 8.01 38.29
CA PRO A 328 -7.85 8.54 39.63
C PRO A 328 -6.62 8.06 40.40
N ALA A 329 -5.88 9.03 40.96
CA ALA A 329 -4.70 8.80 41.79
C ALA A 329 -5.03 7.99 43.06
#